data_AF-A0A3N9TT09-F1
#
_entry.id   AF-A0A3N9TT09-F1
#
_cell.length_a   1.000
_cell.length_b   1.000
_cell.length_c   1.000
_cell.angle_alpha   90.00
_cell.angle_beta   90.00
_cell.angle_gamma   90.00
#
_symmetry.space_group_name_H-M   'P 1'
#
loop_
_entity.id
_entity.type
_entity.pdbx_description
1 polymer ?
#
loop_
_entity_poly.entity_id
_entity_poly.type
_entity_poly.pdbx_seq_one_letter_code
_entity_poly.pdbx_strand_id
1 'polypeptide(L)'
;MSIWLRGASPALDSEIEAWEETHHLSLPGGYKDMLRVHNGGLLAKNHFPVAEPTSYGLADAEIYSIAGLDGLQRHILEEQDVDLPGNQVYFHQDGHRYIGLDYQRAEPRVIYVDFETLQTLVVAENFADFVESLYFSPFDVAFAPDYPLEKLEQMLAMANVKKALEILQLLEDRAEKDWYLTQIDCLLHSEEAPFRQIGVTLLENQIYYFRRKLDATRVDDMLRWLESQHFWQEKVAELRKEWED
;
A
#
# COMPACT_ATOMS: atom_id res chain seq x y z
N MET A 1 9.79 9.38 -15.67
CA MET A 1 9.76 8.00 -15.09
C MET A 1 8.50 7.91 -14.28
N SER A 2 7.71 6.85 -14.43
CA SER A 2 6.52 6.66 -13.60
C SER A 2 6.95 6.43 -12.15
N ILE A 3 6.38 7.17 -11.19
CA ILE A 3 6.60 6.95 -9.75
C ILE A 3 5.79 5.77 -9.20
N TRP A 4 4.88 5.24 -10.02
CA TRP A 4 3.89 4.25 -9.63
C TRP A 4 4.37 2.82 -9.84
N LEU A 5 4.10 1.96 -8.85
CA LEU A 5 4.10 0.51 -9.04
C LEU A 5 2.74 0.03 -9.55
N ARG A 6 1.68 0.56 -8.95
CA ARG A 6 0.28 0.28 -9.26
C ARG A 6 -0.50 1.55 -9.01
N GLY A 7 -1.44 1.88 -9.88
CA GLY A 7 -2.29 3.05 -9.69
C GLY A 7 -3.72 2.76 -10.10
N ALA A 8 -4.65 3.50 -9.50
CA ALA A 8 -6.04 3.47 -9.89
C ALA A 8 -6.24 4.07 -11.28
N SER A 9 -7.44 3.91 -11.83
CA SER A 9 -7.83 4.57 -13.07
C SER A 9 -7.60 6.09 -12.96
N PRO A 10 -7.19 6.77 -14.05
CA PRO A 10 -7.11 8.22 -14.09
C PRO A 10 -8.37 8.92 -13.60
N ALA A 11 -8.21 10.04 -12.90
CA ALA A 11 -9.30 10.96 -12.62
C ALA A 11 -9.60 11.84 -13.84
N LEU A 12 -10.87 12.14 -14.06
CA LEU A 12 -11.32 13.11 -15.05
C LEU A 12 -11.14 14.53 -14.52
N ASP A 13 -10.89 15.49 -15.42
CA ASP A 13 -10.76 16.91 -15.03
C ASP A 13 -12.01 17.41 -14.29
N SER A 14 -13.21 16.97 -14.69
CA SER A 14 -14.45 17.32 -14.01
C SER A 14 -14.55 16.79 -12.57
N GLU A 15 -13.90 15.65 -12.27
CA GLU A 15 -13.87 15.09 -10.91
C GLU A 15 -12.90 15.89 -10.02
N ILE A 16 -11.76 16.30 -10.59
CA ILE A 16 -10.79 17.17 -9.92
C ILE A 16 -11.43 18.54 -9.63
N GLU A 17 -12.07 19.15 -10.62
CA GLU A 17 -12.78 20.43 -10.47
C GLU A 17 -13.90 20.34 -9.41
N ALA A 18 -14.71 19.28 -9.46
CA ALA A 18 -15.77 19.08 -8.47
C ALA A 18 -15.22 18.94 -7.04
N TRP A 19 -14.08 18.25 -6.87
CA TRP A 19 -13.41 18.15 -5.57
C TRP A 19 -12.92 19.52 -5.10
N GLU A 20 -12.21 20.26 -5.96
CA GLU A 20 -11.69 21.61 -5.65
C GLU A 20 -12.82 22.59 -5.28
N GLU A 21 -13.92 22.57 -6.03
CA GLU A 21 -15.10 23.40 -5.76
C GLU A 21 -15.77 23.04 -4.44
N THR A 22 -16.00 21.75 -4.19
CA THR A 22 -16.63 21.25 -2.96
C THR A 22 -15.81 21.60 -1.73
N HIS A 23 -14.48 21.60 -1.87
CA HIS A 23 -13.56 21.76 -0.75
C HIS A 23 -13.04 23.19 -0.59
N HIS A 24 -13.35 24.06 -1.55
CA HIS A 24 -12.88 25.44 -1.64
C HIS A 24 -11.35 25.54 -1.56
N LEU A 25 -10.65 24.58 -2.19
CA LEU A 25 -9.20 24.47 -2.23
C LEU A 25 -8.76 24.08 -3.63
N SER A 26 -7.64 24.64 -4.10
CA SER A 26 -7.02 24.20 -5.36
C SER A 26 -5.89 23.21 -5.08
N LEU A 27 -5.92 22.06 -5.73
CA LEU A 27 -4.83 21.08 -5.70
C LEU A 27 -3.62 21.61 -6.50
N PRO A 28 -2.38 21.33 -6.05
CA PRO A 28 -1.17 21.68 -6.79
C PRO A 28 -1.19 21.13 -8.21
N GLY A 29 -0.61 21.87 -9.15
CA GLY A 29 -0.54 21.45 -10.56
C GLY A 29 0.04 20.04 -10.71
N GLY A 30 1.16 19.76 -10.03
CA GLY A 30 1.79 18.44 -10.05
C GLY A 30 0.92 17.32 -9.46
N TYR A 31 0.06 17.64 -8.48
CA TYR A 31 -0.88 16.66 -7.93
C TYR A 31 -1.99 16.34 -8.94
N LYS A 32 -2.52 17.35 -9.63
CA LYS A 32 -3.52 17.17 -10.69
C LYS A 32 -2.97 16.38 -11.88
N ASP A 33 -1.74 16.68 -12.30
CA ASP A 33 -1.08 15.93 -13.36
C ASP A 33 -0.88 14.46 -12.97
N MET A 34 -0.58 14.21 -11.69
CA MET A 34 -0.50 12.85 -11.16
C MET A 34 -1.87 12.14 -11.22
N LEU A 35 -2.94 12.79 -10.77
CA LEU A 35 -4.32 12.25 -10.78
C LEU A 35 -4.81 11.88 -12.19
N ARG A 36 -4.41 12.65 -13.21
CA ARG A 36 -4.71 12.37 -14.63
C ARG A 36 -3.99 11.14 -15.18
N VAL A 37 -2.96 10.66 -14.49
CA VAL A 37 -2.26 9.41 -14.84
C VAL A 37 -2.80 8.27 -13.99
N HIS A 38 -2.90 8.48 -12.67
CA HIS A 38 -3.47 7.54 -11.72
C HIS A 38 -4.14 8.30 -10.56
N ASN A 39 -5.41 8.01 -10.28
CA ASN A 39 -6.15 8.58 -9.15
C ASN A 39 -5.73 7.92 -7.82
N GLY A 40 -4.47 8.08 -7.46
CA GLY A 40 -3.83 7.42 -6.33
C GLY A 40 -3.25 6.04 -6.67
N GLY A 41 -2.47 5.49 -5.74
CA GLY A 41 -1.80 4.21 -5.94
C GLY A 41 -0.59 3.97 -5.04
N LEU A 42 0.11 2.87 -5.31
CA LEU A 42 1.35 2.45 -4.65
C LEU A 42 2.57 3.00 -5.37
N LEU A 43 3.55 3.46 -4.60
CA LEU A 43 4.77 4.09 -5.11
C LEU A 43 5.93 3.10 -5.25
N ALA A 44 6.74 3.30 -6.30
CA ALA A 44 7.99 2.58 -6.53
C ALA A 44 9.14 3.12 -5.70
N LYS A 45 9.10 4.42 -5.40
CA LYS A 45 10.04 5.11 -4.50
C LYS A 45 9.31 5.31 -3.19
N ASN A 46 9.88 4.80 -2.11
CA ASN A 46 9.17 4.59 -0.85
C ASN A 46 9.73 5.37 0.35
N HIS A 47 10.72 6.24 0.12
CA HIS A 47 11.34 7.07 1.14
C HIS A 47 11.59 8.48 0.61
N PHE A 48 11.74 9.43 1.54
CA PHE A 48 12.19 10.79 1.27
C PHE A 48 13.11 11.29 2.39
N PRO A 49 14.06 12.18 2.10
CA PRO A 49 14.98 12.70 3.10
C PRO A 49 14.28 13.66 4.06
N VAL A 50 14.71 13.67 5.32
CA VAL A 50 14.29 14.63 6.35
C VAL A 50 15.51 15.29 7.00
N ALA A 51 15.36 16.55 7.38
CA ALA A 51 16.45 17.32 8.01
C ALA A 51 16.64 17.00 9.51
N GLU A 52 15.60 16.43 10.13
CA GLU A 52 15.56 16.09 11.55
C GLU A 52 15.07 14.64 11.71
N PRO A 53 15.52 13.90 12.73
CA PRO A 53 15.02 12.55 12.99
C PRO A 53 13.51 12.51 13.15
N THR A 54 12.90 11.47 12.61
CA THR A 54 11.47 11.15 12.73
C THR A 54 11.29 9.83 13.46
N SER A 55 10.04 9.44 13.72
CA SER A 55 9.72 8.10 14.25
C SER A 55 10.07 6.96 13.27
N TYR A 56 10.33 7.25 12.00
CA TYR A 56 10.85 6.25 11.05
C TYR A 56 12.35 6.04 11.16
N GLY A 57 13.12 7.10 11.38
CA GLY A 57 14.57 7.03 11.28
C GLY A 57 15.28 8.36 11.43
N LEU A 58 16.61 8.33 11.28
CA LEU A 58 17.48 9.48 11.57
C LEU A 58 17.55 10.52 10.44
N ALA A 59 17.39 10.12 9.19
CA ALA A 59 17.65 10.96 8.02
C ALA A 59 16.60 10.83 6.91
N ASP A 60 15.66 9.92 7.06
CA ASP A 60 14.62 9.64 6.08
C ASP A 60 13.31 9.25 6.77
N ALA A 61 12.23 9.40 6.02
CA ALA A 61 10.89 9.00 6.39
C ALA A 61 10.27 8.20 5.23
N GLU A 62 9.26 7.41 5.55
CA GLU A 62 8.65 6.45 4.64
C GLU A 62 7.38 7.00 4.00
N ILE A 63 7.10 6.56 2.78
CA ILE A 63 5.84 6.75 2.07
C ILE A 63 5.65 5.56 1.12
N TYR A 64 4.48 4.94 1.05
CA TYR A 64 4.27 3.79 0.15
C TYR A 64 3.09 3.96 -0.79
N SER A 65 2.27 4.98 -0.58
CA SER A 65 1.10 5.30 -1.38
C SER A 65 0.87 6.81 -1.46
N ILE A 66 0.17 7.25 -2.51
CA ILE A 66 -0.43 8.58 -2.57
C ILE A 66 -1.92 8.39 -2.84
N ALA A 67 -2.76 9.08 -2.08
CA ALA A 67 -4.20 9.00 -2.18
C ALA A 67 -4.74 9.60 -3.50
N GLY A 68 -5.81 8.98 -4.01
CA GLY A 68 -6.69 9.62 -4.99
C GLY A 68 -7.61 10.65 -4.34
N LEU A 69 -8.47 11.28 -5.13
CA LEU A 69 -9.44 12.29 -4.66
C LEU A 69 -10.25 11.82 -3.45
N ASP A 70 -10.76 10.59 -3.49
CA ASP A 70 -11.59 10.02 -2.42
C ASP A 70 -10.82 9.65 -1.16
N GLY A 71 -9.49 9.51 -1.26
CA GLY A 71 -8.62 9.20 -0.14
C GLY A 71 -7.97 10.42 0.50
N LEU A 72 -8.17 11.63 -0.06
CA LEU A 72 -7.65 12.85 0.53
C LEU A 72 -8.36 13.16 1.85
N GLN A 73 -7.59 13.32 2.92
CA GLN A 73 -8.11 13.57 4.26
C GLN A 73 -7.92 15.04 4.64
N ARG A 74 -9.01 15.71 5.02
CA ARG A 74 -9.01 17.09 5.54
C ARG A 74 -9.33 17.20 7.02
N HIS A 75 -9.89 16.12 7.55
CA HIS A 75 -10.28 15.99 8.94
C HIS A 75 -9.81 14.62 9.40
N ILE A 76 -8.96 14.62 10.41
CA ILE A 76 -8.41 13.40 11.02
C ILE A 76 -8.81 13.36 12.49
N LEU A 77 -8.67 12.20 13.13
CA LEU A 77 -9.14 12.04 14.51
C LEU A 77 -8.29 12.86 15.49
N GLU A 78 -7.00 12.98 15.20
CA GLU A 78 -5.98 13.63 16.02
C GLU A 78 -6.14 15.15 16.12
N GLU A 79 -6.86 15.78 15.17
CA GLU A 79 -7.20 17.20 15.20
C GLU A 79 -8.11 17.58 16.39
N GLN A 80 -8.75 16.60 17.05
CA GLN A 80 -9.51 16.84 18.27
C GLN A 80 -8.62 17.25 19.45
N ASP A 81 -7.38 16.78 19.46
CA ASP A 81 -6.42 16.99 20.54
C ASP A 81 -5.32 17.98 20.16
N VAL A 82 -4.96 18.05 18.88
CA VAL A 82 -3.85 18.85 18.36
C VAL A 82 -4.27 19.58 17.09
N ASP A 83 -4.48 20.89 17.20
CA ASP A 83 -4.81 21.75 16.06
C ASP A 83 -3.56 22.29 15.38
N LEU A 84 -3.48 22.17 14.05
CA LEU A 84 -2.41 22.73 13.24
C LEU A 84 -2.89 24.02 12.55
N PRO A 85 -2.02 25.05 12.43
CA PRO A 85 -2.43 26.28 11.78
C PRO A 85 -2.65 26.08 10.27
N GLY A 86 -3.74 26.64 9.75
CA GLY A 86 -4.05 26.63 8.32
C GLY A 86 -5.00 25.51 7.91
N ASN A 87 -5.06 25.23 6.61
CA ASN A 87 -5.81 24.08 6.09
C ASN A 87 -4.81 23.01 5.66
N GLN A 88 -5.03 21.78 6.10
CA GLN A 88 -4.23 20.63 5.71
C GLN A 88 -5.05 19.69 4.83
N VAL A 89 -4.38 19.07 3.85
CA VAL A 89 -4.94 17.99 3.05
C VAL A 89 -3.92 16.86 3.02
N TYR A 90 -4.16 15.79 3.77
CA TYR A 90 -3.28 14.63 3.85
C TYR A 90 -3.58 13.65 2.71
N PHE A 91 -2.50 13.15 2.10
CA PHE A 91 -2.56 12.20 0.98
C PHE A 91 -1.89 10.86 1.30
N HIS A 92 -1.33 10.72 2.50
CA HIS A 92 -0.73 9.50 2.99
C HIS A 92 -0.81 9.43 4.51
N GLN A 93 -1.04 8.23 5.04
CA GLN A 93 -1.12 7.93 6.46
C GLN A 93 -0.44 6.59 6.78
N ASP A 94 0.34 6.57 7.85
CA ASP A 94 0.90 5.38 8.49
C ASP A 94 0.79 5.52 10.02
N GLY A 95 -0.25 4.92 10.59
CA GLY A 95 -0.59 5.11 12.01
C GLY A 95 -0.92 6.58 12.29
N HIS A 96 -0.20 7.18 13.25
CA HIS A 96 -0.31 8.60 13.63
C HIS A 96 0.56 9.54 12.78
N ARG A 97 1.16 9.02 11.71
CA ARG A 97 2.08 9.74 10.84
C ARG A 97 1.39 10.06 9.53
N TYR A 98 1.45 11.31 9.13
CA TYR A 98 0.75 11.84 7.97
C TYR A 98 1.71 12.61 7.07
N ILE A 99 1.43 12.56 5.77
CA ILE A 99 2.06 13.44 4.78
C ILE A 99 0.96 14.17 4.04
N GLY A 100 1.09 15.49 3.94
CA GLY A 100 0.03 16.33 3.41
C GLY A 100 0.49 17.66 2.86
N LEU A 101 -0.49 18.37 2.30
CA LEU A 101 -0.36 19.72 1.77
C LEU A 101 -0.74 20.74 2.84
N ASP A 102 0.13 21.71 3.10
CA ASP A 102 -0.07 22.83 4.02
C ASP A 102 -0.42 24.10 3.25
N TYR A 103 -1.69 24.54 3.35
CA TYR A 103 -2.25 25.69 2.62
C TYR A 103 -2.10 27.04 3.34
N GLN A 104 -1.12 27.18 4.23
CA GLN A 104 -0.76 28.50 4.77
C GLN A 104 -0.24 29.48 3.70
N ARG A 105 0.09 28.99 2.49
CA ARG A 105 0.50 29.76 1.32
C ARG A 105 -0.39 29.41 0.11
N ALA A 106 -0.35 30.25 -0.92
CA ALA A 106 -1.11 30.02 -2.16
C ALA A 106 -0.66 28.75 -2.89
N GLU A 107 0.65 28.54 -3.02
CA GLU A 107 1.23 27.23 -3.39
C GLU A 107 1.50 26.48 -2.09
N PRO A 108 0.83 25.33 -1.84
CA PRO A 108 0.98 24.62 -0.59
C PRO A 108 2.31 23.89 -0.52
N ARG A 109 2.88 23.85 0.68
CA ARG A 109 4.10 23.06 0.96
C ARG A 109 3.71 21.62 1.28
N VAL A 110 4.66 20.70 1.17
CA VAL A 110 4.46 19.33 1.69
C VAL A 110 5.00 19.26 3.11
N ILE A 111 4.17 18.75 4.01
CA ILE A 111 4.51 18.55 5.42
C ILE A 111 4.45 17.07 5.79
N TYR A 112 5.33 16.69 6.71
CA TYR A 112 5.22 15.48 7.51
C TYR A 112 4.71 15.88 8.89
N VAL A 113 3.77 15.10 9.42
CA VAL A 113 3.21 15.30 10.76
C VAL A 113 3.19 13.96 11.48
N ASP A 114 3.68 13.95 12.71
CA ASP A 114 3.56 12.83 13.63
C ASP A 114 2.82 13.30 14.88
N PHE A 115 1.58 12.85 15.04
CA PHE A 115 0.72 13.24 16.15
C PHE A 115 1.03 12.50 17.45
N GLU A 116 1.76 11.37 17.41
CA GLU A 116 2.20 10.67 18.62
C GLU A 116 3.35 11.43 19.28
N THR A 117 4.27 11.98 18.48
CA THR A 117 5.45 12.74 18.95
C THR A 117 5.28 14.25 18.90
N LEU A 118 4.15 14.75 18.38
CA LEU A 118 3.84 16.17 18.16
C LEU A 118 4.89 16.88 17.29
N GLN A 119 5.38 16.18 16.26
CA GLN A 119 6.38 16.72 15.32
C GLN A 119 5.70 17.16 14.02
N THR A 120 6.05 18.35 13.55
CA THR A 120 5.68 18.83 12.20
C THR A 120 6.92 19.31 11.48
N LEU A 121 7.19 18.75 10.30
CA LEU A 121 8.31 19.11 9.45
C LEU A 121 7.81 19.55 8.07
N VAL A 122 8.39 20.62 7.52
CA VAL A 122 8.26 20.93 6.10
C VAL A 122 9.25 20.06 5.35
N VAL A 123 8.75 19.18 4.48
CA VAL A 123 9.59 18.19 3.77
C VAL A 123 9.82 18.58 2.30
N ALA A 124 9.01 19.48 1.74
CA ALA A 124 9.27 20.12 0.46
C ALA A 124 8.51 21.46 0.33
N GLU A 125 9.03 22.38 -0.48
CA GLU A 125 8.38 23.67 -0.71
C GLU A 125 7.13 23.58 -1.61
N ASN A 126 7.01 22.52 -2.40
CA ASN A 126 5.84 22.20 -3.22
C ASN A 126 5.78 20.69 -3.52
N PHE A 127 4.67 20.24 -4.11
CA PHE A 127 4.47 18.81 -4.41
C PHE A 127 5.44 18.26 -5.45
N ALA A 128 5.85 19.05 -6.45
CA ALA A 128 6.78 18.58 -7.48
C ALA A 128 8.16 18.28 -6.86
N ASP A 129 8.69 19.17 -6.03
CA ASP A 129 9.95 18.97 -5.31
C ASP A 129 9.89 17.74 -4.40
N PHE A 130 8.75 17.51 -3.73
CA PHE A 130 8.55 16.31 -2.92
C PHE A 130 8.68 15.03 -3.76
N VAL A 131 7.95 14.95 -4.88
CA VAL A 131 7.98 13.80 -5.78
C VAL A 131 9.39 13.55 -6.36
N GLU A 132 10.12 14.62 -6.66
CA GLU A 132 11.51 14.52 -7.13
C GLU A 132 12.46 13.99 -6.06
N SER A 133 12.23 14.36 -4.80
CA SER A 133 13.04 13.92 -3.64
C SER A 133 12.89 12.43 -3.30
N LEU A 134 11.79 11.79 -3.76
CA LEU A 134 11.50 10.40 -3.44
C LEU A 134 12.62 9.48 -3.97
N TYR A 135 12.95 8.46 -3.20
CA TYR A 135 13.88 7.40 -3.60
C TYR A 135 13.45 6.04 -3.05
N PHE A 136 14.05 4.97 -3.55
CA PHE A 136 13.78 3.62 -3.08
C PHE A 136 14.81 3.19 -2.04
N SER A 137 14.33 2.67 -0.92
CA SER A 137 15.13 1.92 0.06
C SER A 137 14.34 0.67 0.49
N PRO A 138 14.96 -0.51 0.55
CA PRO A 138 14.26 -1.73 0.93
C PRO A 138 13.85 -1.70 2.41
N PHE A 139 12.60 -2.05 2.69
CA PHE A 139 12.17 -2.32 4.07
C PHE A 139 12.76 -3.63 4.59
N ASP A 140 12.91 -3.73 5.91
CA ASP A 140 13.40 -4.94 6.55
C ASP A 140 12.27 -5.96 6.69
N VAL A 141 12.41 -7.07 5.97
CA VAL A 141 11.42 -8.15 5.89
C VAL A 141 11.18 -8.78 7.26
N ALA A 142 12.14 -8.74 8.19
CA ALA A 142 11.97 -9.30 9.53
C ALA A 142 10.82 -8.63 10.32
N PHE A 143 10.47 -7.39 9.98
CA PHE A 143 9.38 -6.64 10.62
C PHE A 143 8.08 -6.65 9.81
N ALA A 144 7.99 -7.44 8.73
CA ALA A 144 6.78 -7.57 7.93
C ALA A 144 5.50 -7.85 8.75
N PRO A 145 5.51 -8.69 9.81
CA PRO A 145 4.33 -8.89 10.65
C PRO A 145 3.74 -7.62 11.26
N ASP A 146 4.57 -6.62 11.54
CA ASP A 146 4.18 -5.36 12.19
C ASP A 146 3.80 -4.26 11.18
N TYR A 147 4.05 -4.48 9.89
CA TYR A 147 3.78 -3.49 8.86
C TYR A 147 2.29 -3.41 8.46
N PRO A 148 1.80 -2.20 8.14
CA PRO A 148 0.46 -2.01 7.60
C PRO A 148 0.32 -2.69 6.24
N LEU A 149 -0.91 -3.03 5.86
CA LEU A 149 -1.20 -3.78 4.63
C LEU A 149 -0.66 -3.08 3.37
N GLU A 150 -0.83 -1.77 3.25
CA GLU A 150 -0.34 -1.02 2.09
C GLU A 150 1.19 -1.09 1.94
N LYS A 151 1.94 -1.04 3.05
CA LYS A 151 3.39 -1.22 3.04
C LYS A 151 3.77 -2.62 2.57
N LEU A 152 3.04 -3.64 3.02
CA LEU A 152 3.24 -5.02 2.56
C LEU A 152 2.88 -5.21 1.09
N GLU A 153 1.81 -4.58 0.61
CA GLU A 153 1.43 -4.61 -0.81
C GLU A 153 2.50 -3.99 -1.68
N GLN A 154 3.09 -2.87 -1.23
CA GLN A 154 4.24 -2.25 -1.89
C GLN A 154 5.43 -3.21 -1.93
N MET A 155 5.77 -3.85 -0.80
CA MET A 155 6.86 -4.82 -0.71
C MET A 155 6.64 -6.02 -1.64
N LEU A 156 5.43 -6.58 -1.66
CA LEU A 156 5.07 -7.72 -2.51
C LEU A 156 5.05 -7.35 -3.99
N ALA A 157 4.59 -6.15 -4.35
CA ALA A 157 4.61 -5.67 -5.73
C ALA A 157 6.04 -5.51 -6.28
N MET A 158 7.03 -5.28 -5.42
CA MET A 158 8.46 -5.21 -5.79
C MET A 158 9.23 -6.50 -5.54
N ALA A 159 8.60 -7.52 -4.95
CA ALA A 159 9.29 -8.72 -4.53
C ALA A 159 9.62 -9.62 -5.72
N ASN A 160 10.80 -10.23 -5.68
CA ASN A 160 11.07 -11.42 -6.47
C ASN A 160 10.47 -12.65 -5.75
N VAL A 161 10.48 -13.79 -6.43
CA VAL A 161 9.92 -15.07 -5.92
C VAL A 161 10.42 -15.39 -4.50
N LYS A 162 11.73 -15.23 -4.24
CA LYS A 162 12.31 -15.52 -2.92
C LYS A 162 11.73 -14.60 -1.84
N LYS A 163 11.72 -13.29 -2.09
CA LYS A 163 11.21 -12.30 -1.13
C LYS A 163 9.71 -12.43 -0.92
N ALA A 164 8.94 -12.72 -1.97
CA ALA A 164 7.50 -12.92 -1.87
C ALA A 164 7.18 -14.12 -0.97
N LEU A 165 7.89 -15.23 -1.14
CA LEU A 165 7.78 -16.40 -0.27
C LEU A 165 8.16 -16.05 1.17
N GLU A 166 9.29 -15.40 1.38
CA GLU A 166 9.78 -15.01 2.72
C GLU A 166 8.77 -14.12 3.46
N ILE A 167 8.25 -13.07 2.80
CA ILE A 167 7.24 -12.18 3.37
C ILE A 167 5.99 -12.97 3.72
N LEU A 168 5.43 -13.75 2.79
CA LEU A 168 4.17 -14.44 3.03
C LEU A 168 4.29 -15.54 4.09
N GLN A 169 5.44 -16.22 4.19
CA GLN A 169 5.70 -17.15 5.29
C GLN A 169 5.67 -16.48 6.66
N LEU A 170 6.23 -15.28 6.79
CA LEU A 170 6.15 -14.50 8.05
C LEU A 170 4.72 -14.06 8.38
N LEU A 171 3.84 -13.99 7.38
CA LEU A 171 2.46 -13.55 7.51
C LEU A 171 1.45 -14.71 7.55
N GLU A 172 1.90 -15.96 7.70
CA GLU A 172 1.04 -17.14 7.59
C GLU A 172 -0.10 -17.19 8.62
N ASP A 173 0.05 -16.59 9.81
CA ASP A 173 -1.00 -16.50 10.85
C ASP A 173 -1.66 -15.11 10.92
N ARG A 174 -1.44 -14.23 9.94
CA ARG A 174 -2.07 -12.91 9.91
C ARG A 174 -3.61 -13.04 9.95
N ALA A 175 -4.25 -12.13 10.69
CA ALA A 175 -5.68 -12.16 10.96
C ALA A 175 -6.52 -11.87 9.72
N GLU A 176 -6.05 -10.98 8.85
CA GLU A 176 -6.68 -10.59 7.58
C GLU A 176 -6.50 -11.68 6.52
N LYS A 177 -7.12 -12.85 6.75
CA LYS A 177 -7.03 -14.01 5.84
C LYS A 177 -7.51 -13.71 4.44
N ASP A 178 -8.50 -12.82 4.29
CA ASP A 178 -8.92 -12.39 2.97
C ASP A 178 -7.82 -11.67 2.21
N TRP A 179 -7.10 -10.76 2.85
CA TRP A 179 -5.97 -10.09 2.22
C TRP A 179 -4.88 -11.11 1.86
N TYR A 180 -4.57 -12.04 2.77
CA TYR A 180 -3.53 -13.05 2.55
C TYR A 180 -3.88 -13.98 1.38
N LEU A 181 -5.13 -14.48 1.32
CA LEU A 181 -5.61 -15.29 0.21
C LEU A 181 -5.60 -14.52 -1.11
N THR A 182 -5.81 -13.20 -1.11
CA THR A 182 -5.66 -12.38 -2.33
C THR A 182 -4.22 -12.39 -2.84
N GLN A 183 -3.24 -12.37 -1.94
CA GLN A 183 -1.83 -12.46 -2.35
C GLN A 183 -1.50 -13.83 -2.91
N ILE A 184 -1.99 -14.91 -2.31
CA ILE A 184 -1.83 -16.26 -2.87
C ILE A 184 -2.49 -16.36 -4.24
N ASP A 185 -3.71 -15.86 -4.39
CA ASP A 185 -4.44 -15.88 -5.66
C ASP A 185 -3.68 -15.15 -6.78
N CYS A 186 -3.10 -13.99 -6.46
CA CYS A 186 -2.22 -13.26 -7.38
C CYS A 186 -0.98 -14.10 -7.80
N LEU A 187 -0.40 -14.86 -6.87
CA LEU A 187 0.73 -15.74 -7.16
C LEU A 187 0.33 -16.92 -8.06
N LEU A 188 -0.83 -17.53 -7.80
CA LEU A 188 -1.38 -18.63 -8.59
C LEU A 188 -1.66 -18.18 -10.03
N HIS A 189 -2.19 -16.97 -10.22
CA HIS A 189 -2.49 -16.42 -11.54
C HIS A 189 -1.31 -15.75 -12.23
N SER A 190 -0.11 -15.75 -11.64
CA SER A 190 1.09 -15.19 -12.28
C SER A 190 1.45 -15.95 -13.57
N GLU A 191 1.90 -15.24 -14.59
CA GLU A 191 2.41 -15.84 -15.84
C GLU A 191 3.72 -16.61 -15.61
N GLU A 192 4.45 -16.28 -14.55
CA GLU A 192 5.73 -16.88 -14.19
C GLU A 192 5.56 -18.13 -13.32
N ALA A 193 6.01 -19.27 -13.84
CA ALA A 193 5.90 -20.57 -13.16
C ALA A 193 6.46 -20.60 -11.73
N PRO A 194 7.60 -19.95 -11.40
CA PRO A 194 8.10 -19.90 -10.03
C PRO A 194 7.15 -19.24 -9.02
N PHE A 195 6.41 -18.19 -9.42
CA PHE A 195 5.43 -17.55 -8.55
C PHE A 195 4.22 -18.47 -8.31
N ARG A 196 3.75 -19.17 -9.36
CA ARG A 196 2.68 -20.17 -9.19
C ARG A 196 3.05 -21.29 -8.23
N GLN A 197 4.31 -21.76 -8.30
CA GLN A 197 4.81 -22.81 -7.41
C GLN A 197 4.76 -22.40 -5.93
N ILE A 198 5.25 -21.20 -5.60
CA ILE A 198 5.17 -20.71 -4.22
C ILE A 198 3.72 -20.45 -3.80
N GLY A 199 2.84 -20.02 -4.72
CA GLY A 199 1.41 -19.87 -4.44
C GLY A 199 0.76 -21.18 -4.00
N VAL A 200 1.07 -22.29 -4.67
CA VAL A 200 0.57 -23.63 -4.26
C VAL A 200 1.11 -24.03 -2.89
N THR A 201 2.41 -23.83 -2.64
CA THR A 201 3.02 -24.12 -1.33
C THR A 201 2.40 -23.30 -0.19
N LEU A 202 2.11 -22.02 -0.44
CA LEU A 202 1.47 -21.15 0.55
C LEU A 202 0.01 -21.56 0.79
N LEU A 203 -0.73 -21.92 -0.27
CA LEU A 203 -2.11 -22.41 -0.14
C LEU A 203 -2.17 -23.71 0.67
N GLU A 204 -1.25 -24.64 0.40
CA GLU A 204 -1.10 -25.88 1.15
C GLU A 204 -0.95 -25.62 2.65
N ASN A 205 0.01 -24.77 3.02
CA ASN A 205 0.23 -24.39 4.42
C ASN A 205 -1.04 -23.79 5.04
N GLN A 206 -1.78 -22.94 4.32
CA GLN A 206 -3.03 -22.37 4.80
C GLN A 206 -4.12 -23.43 5.03
N ILE A 207 -4.30 -24.38 4.10
CA ILE A 207 -5.26 -25.46 4.26
C ILE A 207 -4.89 -26.34 5.46
N TYR A 208 -3.62 -26.70 5.63
CA TYR A 208 -3.19 -27.61 6.70
C TYR A 208 -3.28 -27.00 8.09
N TYR A 209 -2.89 -25.74 8.25
CA TYR A 209 -2.74 -25.15 9.59
C TYR A 209 -3.82 -24.12 9.94
N PHE A 210 -4.49 -23.55 8.95
CA PHE A 210 -5.38 -22.41 9.14
C PHE A 210 -6.80 -22.62 8.57
N ARG A 211 -7.15 -23.84 8.12
CA ARG A 211 -8.45 -24.20 7.49
C ARG A 211 -9.67 -23.48 8.05
N ARG A 212 -9.82 -23.49 9.37
CA ARG A 212 -10.98 -22.94 10.10
C ARG A 212 -11.13 -21.42 10.01
N LYS A 213 -10.07 -20.71 9.60
CA LYS A 213 -10.04 -19.25 9.43
C LYS A 213 -10.24 -18.82 7.98
N LEU A 214 -10.30 -19.76 7.02
CA LEU A 214 -10.32 -19.44 5.59
C LEU A 214 -11.75 -19.27 5.08
N ASP A 215 -11.93 -18.34 4.14
CA ASP A 215 -13.17 -18.26 3.37
C ASP A 215 -13.29 -19.46 2.44
N ALA A 216 -14.36 -20.23 2.62
CA ALA A 216 -14.53 -21.50 1.90
C ALA A 216 -14.72 -21.30 0.40
N THR A 217 -15.45 -20.26 0.00
CA THR A 217 -15.75 -19.97 -1.41
C THR A 217 -14.46 -19.68 -2.16
N ARG A 218 -13.58 -18.85 -1.56
CA ARG A 218 -12.31 -18.47 -2.16
C ARG A 218 -11.35 -19.64 -2.30
N VAL A 219 -11.23 -20.47 -1.26
CA VAL A 219 -10.38 -21.67 -1.34
C VAL A 219 -10.91 -22.63 -2.41
N ASP A 220 -12.22 -22.84 -2.48
CA ASP A 220 -12.82 -23.68 -3.53
C ASP A 220 -12.56 -23.15 -4.93
N ASP A 221 -12.66 -21.84 -5.15
CA ASP A 221 -12.39 -21.22 -6.45
C ASP A 221 -10.91 -21.35 -6.84
N MET A 222 -9.98 -21.16 -5.89
CA MET A 222 -8.54 -21.36 -6.12
C MET A 222 -8.23 -22.83 -6.47
N LEU A 223 -8.84 -23.79 -5.77
CA LEU A 223 -8.67 -25.23 -6.06
C LEU A 223 -9.26 -25.61 -7.42
N ARG A 224 -10.46 -25.13 -7.76
CA ARG A 224 -11.07 -25.34 -9.10
C ARG A 224 -10.21 -24.77 -10.21
N TRP A 225 -9.63 -23.59 -9.99
CA TRP A 225 -8.70 -23.01 -10.93
C TRP A 225 -7.48 -23.91 -11.10
N LEU A 226 -6.84 -24.36 -10.01
CA LEU A 226 -5.68 -25.26 -10.06
C LEU A 226 -5.97 -26.58 -10.80
N GLU A 227 -7.14 -27.19 -10.56
CA GLU A 227 -7.58 -28.40 -11.26
C GLU A 227 -7.67 -28.20 -12.78
N SER A 228 -8.06 -27.00 -13.23
CA SER A 228 -8.17 -26.67 -14.66
C SER A 228 -6.80 -26.51 -15.36
N GLN A 229 -5.72 -26.30 -14.62
CA GLN A 229 -4.41 -25.99 -15.21
C GLN A 229 -3.60 -27.23 -15.65
N HIS A 230 -4.08 -28.44 -15.34
CA HIS A 230 -3.47 -29.74 -15.69
C HIS A 230 -2.04 -30.01 -15.17
N PHE A 231 -1.40 -29.07 -14.48
CA PHE A 231 -0.13 -29.27 -13.75
C PHE A 231 -0.39 -29.62 -12.27
N TRP A 232 0.58 -30.28 -11.62
CA TRP A 232 0.53 -30.67 -10.19
C TRP A 232 -0.70 -31.52 -9.78
N GLN A 233 -1.24 -32.34 -10.69
CA GLN A 233 -2.50 -33.09 -10.48
C GLN A 233 -2.55 -33.87 -9.15
N GLU A 234 -1.49 -34.61 -8.81
CA GLU A 234 -1.41 -35.36 -7.56
C GLU A 234 -1.48 -34.44 -6.34
N LYS A 235 -0.78 -33.30 -6.39
CA LYS A 235 -0.76 -32.32 -5.29
C LYS A 235 -2.10 -31.62 -5.12
N VAL A 236 -2.73 -31.23 -6.23
CA VAL A 236 -4.05 -30.57 -6.20
C VAL A 236 -5.11 -31.52 -5.67
N ALA A 237 -5.06 -32.81 -6.05
CA ALA A 237 -5.97 -33.84 -5.51
C ALA A 237 -5.77 -34.05 -4.00
N GLU A 238 -4.53 -34.04 -3.51
CA GLU A 238 -4.22 -34.08 -2.08
C GLU A 238 -4.80 -32.85 -1.35
N LEU A 239 -4.59 -31.64 -1.88
CA LEU A 239 -5.12 -30.41 -1.29
C LEU A 239 -6.65 -30.39 -1.23
N ARG A 240 -7.34 -30.84 -2.29
CA ARG A 240 -8.80 -30.92 -2.29
C ARG A 240 -9.30 -31.89 -1.22
N LYS A 241 -8.69 -33.07 -1.11
CA LYS A 241 -9.05 -34.04 -0.07
C LYS A 241 -8.91 -33.44 1.32
N GLU A 242 -7.78 -32.78 1.62
CA GLU A 242 -7.52 -32.16 2.92
C GLU A 242 -8.44 -30.94 3.19
N TRP A 243 -8.89 -30.25 2.14
CA TRP A 243 -9.87 -29.18 2.26
C TRP A 243 -11.29 -29.70 2.56
N GLU A 244 -11.65 -30.89 2.06
CA GLU A 244 -12.97 -31.51 2.24
C GLU A 244 -13.07 -32.32 3.55
N ASP A 245 -11.98 -32.94 4.01
CA ASP A 245 -11.88 -33.77 5.24
C ASP A 245 -11.85 -32.91 6.52
#